data_AF-A0A073IQ55-F1
#
_entry.id   AF-A0A073IQ55-F1
#
_cell.length_a   1.000
_cell.length_b   1.000
_cell.length_c   1.000
_cell.angle_alpha   90.00
_cell.angle_beta   90.00
_cell.angle_gamma   90.00
#
_symmetry.space_group_name_H-M   'P 1'
#
loop_
_entity.id
_entity.type
_entity.pdbx_description
1 polymer ?
#
loop_
_entity_poly.entity_id
_entity_poly.type
_entity_poly.pdbx_seq_one_letter_code
_entity_poly.pdbx_strand_id
1 'polypeptide(L)'
;MNYTKHAQESESKHSTLFVISFLCVFLCAAALGTLRLYGLYLEHRISQTMVRIEKSKEENIALSRRYAQLLSPARIYNYAKCSLGMENVEDIKVIKLSERSVKLAQIKEERAERSGFAENRNPLVNQAHAENN
;
A
#
# COMPACT_ATOMS: atom_id res chain seq x y z
N MET A 1 74.37 10.17 -37.24
CA MET A 1 73.84 11.51 -37.58
C MET A 1 72.32 11.40 -37.54
N ASN A 2 71.73 11.43 -36.33
CA ASN A 2 70.33 11.08 -36.09
C ASN A 2 69.65 12.20 -35.30
N TYR A 3 69.12 13.21 -35.97
CA TYR A 3 68.29 14.23 -35.33
C TYR A 3 67.25 14.75 -36.29
N THR A 4 66.08 14.10 -36.36
CA THR A 4 64.80 14.69 -36.80
C THR A 4 63.63 13.72 -36.55
N LYS A 5 63.34 13.38 -35.29
CA LYS A 5 62.10 12.62 -34.96
C LYS A 5 61.32 13.12 -33.73
N HIS A 6 61.70 14.24 -33.11
CA HIS A 6 61.06 14.71 -31.88
C HIS A 6 60.16 15.94 -32.03
N ALA A 7 60.04 16.54 -33.23
CA ALA A 7 59.26 17.76 -33.41
C ALA A 7 57.76 17.52 -33.73
N GLN A 8 57.37 16.31 -34.14
CA GLN A 8 56.02 16.04 -34.66
C GLN A 8 55.04 15.48 -33.62
N GLU A 9 55.50 15.23 -32.39
CA GLU A 9 54.69 14.57 -31.36
C GLU A 9 53.95 15.54 -30.42
N SER A 10 54.27 16.84 -30.44
CA SER A 10 53.65 17.84 -29.56
C SER A 10 52.40 18.51 -30.17
N GLU A 11 52.32 18.62 -31.50
CA GLU A 11 51.22 19.31 -32.19
C GLU A 11 49.93 18.47 -32.22
N SER A 12 50.04 17.15 -32.34
CA SER A 12 48.90 16.21 -32.28
C SER A 12 48.27 16.13 -30.88
N LYS A 13 49.09 16.21 -29.82
CA LYS A 13 48.65 16.11 -28.43
C LYS A 13 47.70 17.24 -28.05
N HIS A 14 47.98 18.48 -28.47
CA HIS A 14 47.10 19.61 -28.19
C HIS A 14 45.72 19.47 -28.85
N SER A 15 45.66 19.05 -30.12
CA SER A 15 44.40 18.81 -30.82
C SER A 15 43.58 17.69 -30.15
N THR A 16 44.23 16.58 -29.75
CA THR A 16 43.54 15.50 -29.04
C THR A 16 43.01 15.92 -27.66
N LEU A 17 43.74 16.76 -26.92
CA LEU A 17 43.28 17.28 -25.62
C LEU A 17 42.08 18.19 -25.76
N PHE A 18 42.04 19.06 -26.77
CA PHE A 18 40.87 19.86 -27.07
C PHE A 18 39.67 18.99 -27.42
N VAL A 19 39.85 17.97 -28.27
CA VAL A 19 38.78 17.03 -28.64
C VAL A 19 38.24 16.29 -27.41
N ILE A 20 39.12 15.80 -26.53
CA ILE A 20 38.73 15.13 -25.28
C ILE A 20 37.98 16.10 -24.35
N SER A 21 38.45 17.34 -24.23
CA SER A 21 37.81 18.37 -23.42
C SER A 21 36.41 18.70 -23.94
N PHE A 22 36.25 18.92 -25.25
CA PHE A 22 34.94 19.15 -25.87
C PHE A 22 34.01 17.96 -25.69
N LEU A 23 34.51 16.74 -25.84
CA LEU A 23 33.74 15.51 -25.65
C LEU A 23 33.30 15.35 -24.19
N CYS A 24 34.16 15.70 -23.23
CA CYS A 24 33.83 15.70 -21.80
C CYS A 24 32.73 16.72 -21.48
N VAL A 25 32.86 17.96 -21.97
CA VAL A 25 31.82 19.00 -21.79
C VAL A 25 30.51 18.58 -22.44
N PHE A 26 30.57 17.98 -23.63
CA PHE A 26 29.38 17.47 -24.32
C PHE A 26 28.72 16.33 -23.55
N LEU A 27 29.50 15.37 -23.04
CA LEU A 27 28.99 14.29 -22.18
C LEU A 27 28.36 14.83 -20.90
N CYS A 28 28.98 15.82 -20.25
CA CYS A 28 28.43 16.45 -19.06
C CYS A 28 27.11 17.16 -19.36
N ALA A 29 27.02 17.90 -20.47
CA ALA A 29 25.79 18.55 -20.92
C ALA A 29 24.69 17.53 -21.24
N ALA A 30 25.03 16.44 -21.92
CA ALA A 30 24.12 15.34 -22.20
C ALA A 30 23.66 14.64 -20.91
N ALA A 31 24.56 14.38 -19.97
CA ALA A 31 24.25 13.80 -18.66
C ALA A 31 23.30 14.68 -17.86
N LEU A 32 23.53 16.00 -17.82
CA LEU A 32 22.63 16.97 -17.20
C LEU A 32 21.24 16.96 -17.86
N GLY A 33 21.19 16.87 -19.19
CA GLY A 33 19.93 16.77 -19.94
C GLY A 33 19.15 15.48 -19.62
N THR A 34 19.84 14.33 -19.63
CA THR A 34 19.23 13.04 -19.28
C THR A 34 18.75 12.99 -17.83
N LEU A 35 19.51 13.58 -16.90
CA LEU A 35 19.11 13.66 -15.49
C LEU A 35 17.85 14.51 -15.31
N ARG A 36 17.72 15.60 -16.08
CA ARG A 36 16.51 16.43 -16.07
C ARG A 36 15.30 15.69 -16.63
N LEU A 37 15.48 14.94 -17.72
CA LEU A 37 14.42 14.12 -18.31
C LEU A 37 14.00 12.97 -17.38
N TYR A 38 14.97 12.34 -16.72
CA TYR A 38 14.73 11.32 -15.71
C TYR A 38 13.97 11.89 -14.50
N GLY A 39 14.28 13.14 -14.10
CA GLY A 39 13.52 13.86 -13.09
C GLY A 39 12.05 14.04 -13.45
N LEU A 40 11.76 14.50 -14.68
CA LEU A 40 10.39 14.62 -15.20
C LEU A 40 9.66 13.27 -15.27
N TYR A 41 10.36 12.22 -15.68
CA TYR A 41 9.83 10.87 -15.69
C TYR A 41 9.48 10.38 -14.27
N LEU A 42 10.35 10.65 -13.30
CA LEU A 42 10.10 10.34 -11.89
C LEU A 42 8.88 11.09 -11.37
N GLU A 43 8.80 12.39 -11.65
CA GLU A 43 7.68 13.24 -11.24
C GLU A 43 6.36 12.72 -11.80
N HIS A 44 6.34 12.31 -13.08
CA HIS A 44 5.17 11.69 -13.68
C HIS A 44 4.78 10.39 -12.97
N ARG A 45 5.74 9.50 -12.67
CA ARG A 45 5.46 8.25 -11.95
C ARG A 45 4.99 8.47 -10.51
N ILE A 46 5.58 9.44 -9.82
CA ILE A 46 5.19 9.83 -8.47
C ILE A 46 3.76 10.38 -8.50
N SER A 47 3.45 11.25 -9.46
CA SER A 47 2.10 11.78 -9.66
C SER A 47 1.07 10.68 -9.92
N GLN A 48 1.37 9.75 -10.82
CA GLN A 48 0.49 8.60 -11.07
C GLN A 48 0.28 7.74 -9.81
N THR A 49 1.33 7.53 -9.02
CA THR A 49 1.26 6.76 -7.77
C THR A 49 0.42 7.50 -6.74
N MET A 50 0.60 8.82 -6.62
CA MET A 50 -0.16 9.68 -5.72
C MET A 50 -1.65 9.68 -6.07
N VAL A 51 -2.00 9.73 -7.35
CA VAL A 51 -3.39 9.61 -7.81
C VAL A 51 -4.01 8.28 -7.40
N ARG A 52 -3.27 7.18 -7.51
CA ARG A 52 -3.75 5.84 -7.08
C ARG A 52 -3.96 5.79 -5.56
N ILE A 53 -3.05 6.39 -4.78
CA ILE A 53 -3.16 6.49 -3.33
C ILE A 53 -4.39 7.31 -2.93
N GLU A 54 -4.59 8.48 -3.56
CA GLU A 54 -5.73 9.35 -3.24
C GLU A 54 -7.05 8.65 -3.56
N LYS A 55 -7.14 7.96 -4.71
CA LYS A 55 -8.31 7.16 -5.06
C LYS A 55 -8.59 6.06 -4.02
N SER A 56 -7.56 5.32 -3.59
CA SER A 56 -7.72 4.28 -2.59
C SER A 56 -8.15 4.85 -1.23
N LYS A 57 -7.62 6.02 -0.85
CA LYS A 57 -8.00 6.72 0.37
C LYS A 57 -9.45 7.21 0.33
N GLU A 58 -9.89 7.76 -0.79
CA GLU A 58 -11.29 8.16 -1.03
C GLU A 58 -12.24 6.97 -0.85
N GLU A 59 -11.92 5.82 -1.47
CA GLU A 59 -12.68 4.58 -1.35
C GLU A 59 -12.73 4.09 0.10
N ASN A 60 -11.61 4.15 0.83
CA ASN A 60 -11.55 3.75 2.23
C ASN A 60 -12.42 4.65 3.13
N ILE A 61 -12.39 5.97 2.91
CA ILE A 61 -13.24 6.92 3.64
C ILE A 61 -14.73 6.65 3.36
N ALA A 62 -15.09 6.42 2.09
CA ALA A 62 -16.45 6.09 1.71
C ALA A 62 -16.94 4.80 2.39
N LEU A 63 -16.08 3.78 2.42
CA LEU A 63 -16.37 2.50 3.07
C LEU A 63 -16.52 2.66 4.58
N SER A 64 -15.60 3.38 5.23
CA SER A 64 -15.65 3.68 6.67
C SER A 64 -16.94 4.40 7.05
N ARG A 65 -17.38 5.38 6.24
CA ARG A 65 -18.67 6.06 6.43
C ARG A 65 -19.84 5.08 6.34
N ARG A 66 -19.85 4.17 5.36
CA ARG A 66 -20.91 3.14 5.23
C ARG A 66 -20.93 2.20 6.43
N TYR A 67 -19.76 1.76 6.90
CA TYR A 67 -19.67 0.93 8.12
C TYR A 67 -20.21 1.66 9.34
N ALA A 68 -19.84 2.93 9.54
CA ALA A 68 -20.37 3.73 10.65
C ALA A 68 -21.90 3.89 10.57
N GLN A 69 -22.47 4.02 9.37
CA GLN A 69 -23.91 4.06 9.17
C GLN A 69 -24.58 2.71 9.48
N LEU A 70 -23.96 1.59 9.11
CA LEU A 70 -24.46 0.25 9.41
C LEU A 70 -24.44 -0.05 10.91
N LEU A 71 -23.39 0.40 11.61
CA LEU A 71 -23.24 0.26 13.06
C LEU A 71 -23.98 1.34 13.85
N SER A 72 -24.71 2.25 13.19
CA SER A 72 -25.42 3.30 13.92
C SER A 72 -26.46 2.66 14.87
N PRO A 73 -26.48 3.05 16.16
CA PRO A 73 -27.38 2.44 17.14
C PRO A 73 -28.83 2.42 16.68
N ALA A 74 -29.31 3.51 16.08
CA ALA A 74 -30.66 3.61 15.53
C ALA A 74 -30.97 2.54 14.48
N ARG A 75 -30.02 2.22 13.59
CA ARG A 75 -30.21 1.17 12.59
C ARG A 75 -30.16 -0.22 13.22
N ILE A 76 -29.29 -0.44 14.20
CA ILE A 76 -29.23 -1.69 14.97
C ILE A 76 -30.57 -1.94 15.67
N TYR A 77 -31.11 -0.93 16.37
CA TYR A 77 -32.43 -1.02 17.01
C TYR A 77 -33.54 -1.27 16.00
N ASN A 78 -33.54 -0.57 14.87
CA ASN A 78 -34.58 -0.74 13.85
C ASN A 78 -34.52 -2.13 13.21
N TYR A 79 -33.32 -2.65 12.91
CA TYR A 79 -33.15 -4.01 12.39
C TYR A 79 -33.56 -5.07 13.40
N ALA A 80 -33.16 -4.92 14.67
CA ALA A 80 -33.58 -5.81 15.75
C ALA A 80 -35.11 -5.85 15.89
N LYS A 81 -35.76 -4.69 15.83
CA LYS A 81 -37.22 -4.58 15.92
C LYS A 81 -37.94 -5.15 14.69
N CYS A 82 -37.54 -4.73 13.49
CA CYS A 82 -38.25 -5.08 12.26
C CYS A 82 -37.93 -6.48 11.73
N SER A 83 -36.66 -6.91 11.82
CA SER A 83 -36.19 -8.17 11.21
C SER A 83 -36.10 -9.31 12.21
N LEU A 84 -35.78 -9.05 13.48
CA LEU A 84 -35.74 -10.07 14.53
C LEU A 84 -37.00 -10.10 15.40
N GLY A 85 -37.93 -9.16 15.21
CA GLY A 85 -39.14 -9.05 16.04
C GLY A 85 -38.83 -8.73 17.50
N MET A 86 -37.66 -8.15 17.80
CA MET A 86 -37.27 -7.81 19.16
C MET A 86 -38.07 -6.60 19.63
N GLU A 87 -38.89 -6.80 20.65
CA GLU A 87 -39.59 -5.72 21.35
C GLU A 87 -38.81 -5.26 22.57
N ASN A 88 -39.04 -4.01 22.95
CA ASN A 88 -38.42 -3.46 24.16
C ASN A 88 -39.18 -4.02 25.37
N VAL A 89 -38.55 -4.96 26.09
CA VAL A 89 -39.12 -5.57 27.29
C VAL A 89 -38.77 -4.71 28.50
N GLU A 90 -39.79 -4.17 29.17
CA GLU A 90 -39.62 -3.34 30.38
C GLU A 90 -39.23 -4.16 31.62
N ASP A 91 -39.51 -5.47 31.64
CA ASP A 91 -39.22 -6.39 32.75
C ASP A 91 -37.93 -7.19 32.51
N ILE A 92 -36.77 -6.53 32.64
CA ILE A 92 -35.46 -7.19 32.57
C ILE A 92 -35.20 -7.91 33.90
N LYS A 93 -35.52 -9.22 33.94
CA LYS A 93 -35.16 -10.07 35.08
C LYS A 93 -33.74 -10.60 34.94
N VAL A 94 -32.85 -10.08 35.80
CA VAL A 94 -31.48 -10.60 35.94
C VAL A 94 -31.53 -11.89 36.76
N ILE A 95 -31.53 -13.03 36.07
CA ILE A 95 -31.47 -14.35 36.71
C ILE A 95 -29.99 -14.63 37.00
N LYS A 96 -29.61 -14.67 38.28
CA LYS A 96 -28.29 -15.19 38.69
C LYS A 96 -28.34 -16.70 38.63
N LEU A 97 -27.78 -17.29 37.57
CA LEU A 97 -27.58 -18.74 37.51
C LEU A 97 -26.37 -19.12 38.37
N SER A 98 -26.52 -20.17 39.17
CA SER A 98 -25.40 -20.77 39.88
C SER A 98 -24.44 -21.40 38.87
N GLU A 99 -23.13 -21.24 39.10
CA GLU A 99 -22.05 -21.64 38.17
C GLU A 99 -22.11 -23.12 37.73
N ARG A 100 -22.82 -23.97 38.47
CA ARG A 100 -22.96 -25.40 38.20
C ARG A 100 -24.03 -25.74 37.15
N SER A 101 -24.87 -24.80 36.75
CA SER A 101 -26.08 -25.07 35.96
C SER A 101 -26.00 -24.60 34.51
N VAL A 102 -24.96 -23.89 34.12
CA VAL A 102 -24.82 -23.33 32.77
C VAL A 102 -23.68 -24.04 32.04
N LYS A 103 -24.02 -24.97 31.15
CA LYS A 103 -23.08 -25.43 30.12
C LYS A 103 -22.95 -24.31 29.10
N LEU A 104 -22.03 -23.39 29.34
CA LEU A 104 -21.55 -22.47 28.31
C LEU A 104 -21.04 -23.32 27.15
N ALA A 105 -21.48 -23.03 25.93
CA ALA A 105 -20.93 -23.64 24.74
C ALA A 105 -19.44 -23.26 24.66
N GLN A 106 -18.58 -24.16 25.13
CA GLN A 106 -17.14 -24.03 24.93
C GLN A 106 -16.90 -24.28 23.46
N ILE A 107 -16.69 -23.20 22.70
CA ILE A 107 -16.04 -23.30 21.40
C ILE A 107 -14.66 -23.86 21.73
N LYS A 108 -14.38 -25.07 21.26
CA LYS A 108 -13.10 -25.74 21.39
C LYS A 108 -12.08 -24.89 20.62
N GLU A 109 -11.45 -23.95 21.32
CA GLU A 109 -10.33 -23.20 20.80
C GLU A 109 -9.14 -24.17 20.80
N GLU A 110 -9.03 -24.94 19.71
CA GLU A 110 -7.82 -25.69 19.45
C GLU A 110 -6.69 -24.67 19.36
N ARG A 111 -5.85 -24.70 20.39
CA ARG A 111 -4.63 -23.91 20.54
C ARG A 111 -3.68 -24.28 19.41
N ALA A 112 -3.90 -23.71 18.24
CA ALA A 112 -2.92 -23.69 17.17
C ALA A 112 -1.77 -22.81 17.65
N GLU A 113 -0.60 -23.42 17.73
CA GLU A 113 0.64 -22.77 18.11
C GLU A 113 0.88 -21.53 17.24
N ARG A 114 1.48 -20.52 17.87
CA ARG A 114 1.79 -19.21 17.29
C ARG A 114 2.49 -19.33 15.94
N SER A 115 1.76 -19.09 14.86
CA SER A 115 2.34 -18.60 13.61
C SER A 115 1.55 -17.38 13.14
N GLY A 116 2.20 -16.22 13.19
CA GLY A 116 1.91 -15.03 12.39
C GLY A 116 0.50 -14.45 12.46
N PHE A 117 0.37 -13.27 13.08
CA PHE A 117 -0.81 -12.38 13.11
C PHE A 117 -1.44 -12.01 11.74
N ALA A 118 -0.95 -12.52 10.62
CA ALA A 118 -1.38 -12.14 9.28
C ALA A 118 -2.46 -13.04 8.66
N GLU A 119 -2.75 -14.21 9.23
CA GLU A 119 -3.55 -15.23 8.54
C GLU A 119 -4.99 -15.36 9.05
N ASN A 120 -5.38 -14.61 10.09
CA ASN A 120 -6.76 -14.57 10.55
C ASN A 120 -7.59 -13.55 9.74
N ARG A 121 -7.69 -13.77 8.42
CA ARG A 121 -8.75 -13.14 7.63
C ARG A 121 -10.03 -13.94 7.83
N ASN A 122 -11.14 -13.23 8.04
CA ASN A 122 -12.48 -13.79 8.10
C ASN A 122 -12.66 -14.85 6.98
N PRO A 123 -13.19 -16.06 7.28
CA PRO A 123 -13.31 -17.14 6.30
C PRO A 123 -14.12 -16.75 5.04
N LEU A 124 -14.98 -15.75 5.16
CA LEU A 124 -15.75 -15.13 4.08
C LEU A 124 -14.88 -14.37 3.05
N VAL A 125 -13.74 -13.82 3.48
CA VAL A 125 -12.82 -13.08 2.61
C VAL A 125 -12.03 -14.05 1.72
N ASN A 126 -11.68 -15.22 2.23
CA ASN A 126 -10.97 -16.24 1.45
C ASN A 126 -11.89 -16.88 0.39
N GLN A 127 -13.19 -17.00 0.67
CA GLN A 127 -14.18 -17.50 -0.29
C GLN A 127 -14.33 -16.55 -1.50
N ALA A 128 -14.36 -15.24 -1.27
CA ALA A 128 -14.45 -14.24 -2.33
C ALA A 128 -13.21 -14.17 -3.24
N HIS A 129 -12.03 -14.57 -2.73
CA HIS A 129 -10.81 -14.66 -3.53
C HIS A 129 -10.69 -15.98 -4.31
N ALA A 130 -11.41 -17.04 -3.92
CA ALA A 130 -11.41 -18.33 -4.61
C ALA A 130 -12.34 -18.37 -5.83
N GLU A 131 -13.42 -17.59 -5.85
CA GLU A 131 -14.37 -17.51 -6.99
C GLU A 131 -13.86 -16.67 -8.17
N ASN A 132 -12.71 -16.01 -8.05
CA ASN A 132 -12.17 -15.11 -9.08
C ASN A 132 -10.91 -15.67 -9.78
N ASN A 133 -10.72 -16.99 -9.77
CA ASN A 133 -9.70 -17.71 -10.54
C ASN A 133 -10.34 -18.71 -11.49
#